data_AF-A0A1V2RIB0-F1
#
_entry.id   AF-A0A1V2RIB0-F1
#
_cell.length_a   1.000
_cell.length_b   1.000
_cell.length_c   1.000
_cell.angle_alpha   90.00
_cell.angle_beta   90.00
_cell.angle_gamma   90.00
#
_symmetry.space_group_name_H-M   'P 1'
#
loop_
_entity.id
_entity.type
_entity.pdbx_description
1 polymer ?
#
loop_
_entity_poly.entity_id
_entity_poly.type
_entity_poly.pdbx_seq_one_letter_code
_entity_poly.pdbx_strand_id
1 'polypeptide(L)' 'MIQVTDDGRGGADPTAGSGLAERLAAVDGLLAVTSPTGGPTTVNAELPWRDRHHRQKGTPR' A
#
# COMPACT_ATOMS: atom_id res chain seq x y z
N MET A 1 5.23 -7.47 -0.30
CA MET A 1 5.60 -6.13 0.18
C MET A 1 6.24 -5.38 -0.97
N ILE A 2 5.88 -4.12 -1.17
CA ILE A 2 6.47 -3.22 -2.16
C ILE A 2 7.04 -2.03 -1.39
N GLN A 3 8.31 -1.69 -1.65
CA GLN A 3 8.97 -0.53 -1.07
C GLN A 3 9.42 0.41 -2.19
N VAL A 4 9.15 1.69 -2.03
CA VAL A 4 9.63 2.75 -2.92
C VAL A 4 10.34 3.80 -2.07
N THR A 5 11.46 4.31 -2.56
CA THR A 5 12.20 5.40 -1.91
C THR A 5 12.52 6.45 -2.95
N ASP A 6 12.26 7.71 -2.62
CA ASP A 6 12.72 8.86 -3.41
C ASP A 6 13.97 9.49 -2.81
N ASP A 7 14.67 10.31 -3.59
CA ASP A 7 15.83 11.11 -3.20
C ASP A 7 15.45 12.57 -2.88
N GLY A 8 14.17 12.80 -2.57
CA GLY A 8 13.62 14.11 -2.26
C GLY A 8 14.08 14.66 -0.91
N ARG A 9 13.48 15.79 -0.52
CA ARG A 9 13.77 16.46 0.76
C ARG A 9 12.87 16.01 1.91
N GLY A 10 11.96 15.07 1.67
CA GLY A 10 11.09 14.53 2.70
C GLY A 10 10.13 15.56 3.30
N GLY A 11 9.51 15.22 4.42
CA GLY A 11 8.45 16.01 5.05
C GLY A 11 7.07 15.77 4.43
N ALA A 12 6.85 14.63 3.77
CA ALA A 12 5.52 14.24 3.30
C ALA A 12 4.58 14.04 4.49
N ASP A 13 3.41 14.68 4.45
CA ASP A 13 2.34 14.43 5.40
C ASP A 13 1.58 13.15 5.00
N PRO A 14 1.71 12.05 5.77
CA PRO A 14 1.06 10.79 5.44
C PRO A 14 -0.47 10.86 5.54
N THR A 15 -1.02 11.88 6.22
CA THR A 15 -2.47 12.05 6.38
C THR A 15 -3.11 12.83 5.22
N ALA A 16 -2.31 13.57 4.44
CA ALA A 16 -2.76 14.33 3.28
C ALA A 16 -2.82 13.49 1.98
N GLY A 17 -2.22 12.29 1.97
CA GLY A 17 -2.14 11.41 0.80
C GLY A 17 -3.28 10.40 0.72
N SER A 18 -4.42 10.77 0.15
CA SER A 18 -5.60 9.89 0.10
C SER A 18 -5.50 8.77 -0.94
N GLY A 19 -4.89 9.02 -2.11
CA GLY A 19 -4.99 8.11 -3.25
C GLY A 19 -4.42 6.70 -3.03
N LEU A 20 -3.23 6.57 -2.44
CA LEU A 20 -2.63 5.26 -2.19
C LEU A 20 -3.23 4.57 -0.96
N ALA A 21 -3.54 5.34 0.09
CA ALA A 21 -4.14 4.85 1.33
C ALA A 21 -5.54 4.25 1.08
N GLU A 22 -6.40 4.95 0.32
CA GLU A 22 -7.73 4.47 -0.07
C GLU A 22 -7.67 3.16 -0.86
N ARG A 23 -6.73 3.06 -1.81
CA ARG A 23 -6.56 1.86 -2.65
C ARG A 23 -6.10 0.65 -1.85
N LEU A 24 -5.21 0.85 -0.88
CA LEU A 24 -4.76 -0.24 0.00
C LEU A 24 -5.85 -0.63 1.00
N ALA A 25 -6.60 0.34 1.55
CA ALA A 25 -7.74 0.04 2.42
C ALA A 25 -8.81 -0.81 1.74
N ALA A 26 -9.07 -0.60 0.44
CA ALA A 26 -10.05 -1.38 -0.33
C ALA A 26 -9.70 -2.87 -0.49
N VAL A 27 -8.45 -3.24 -0.25
CA VAL A 27 -7.95 -4.61 -0.37
C VAL A 27 -7.39 -5.13 0.94
N ASP A 28 -7.77 -4.54 2.08
CA ASP A 28 -7.23 -4.88 3.40
C ASP A 28 -5.69 -4.86 3.46
N GLY A 29 -5.07 -3.95 2.70
CA GLY A 29 -3.63 -3.71 2.65
C GLY A 29 -3.16 -2.69 3.70
N LEU A 30 -1.86 -2.71 3.99
CA LEU A 30 -1.21 -1.76 4.89
C LEU A 30 -0.31 -0.79 4.12
N LEU A 31 -0.26 0.44 4.62
CA LEU A 31 0.61 1.51 4.13
C LEU A 31 1.40 2.11 5.30
N ALA A 32 2.71 2.19 5.18
CA ALA A 32 3.57 2.93 6.10
C ALA A 32 4.46 3.90 5.31
N VAL A 33 4.52 5.15 5.77
CA VAL A 33 5.30 6.22 5.14
C VAL A 33 6.26 6.78 6.18
N THR A 34 7.54 6.86 5.83
CA THR A 34 8.58 7.51 6.63
C THR A 34 9.19 8.63 5.79
N SER A 35 9.06 9.88 6.24
CA SER A 35 9.51 11.05 5.48
C SER A 35 10.09 12.12 6.40
N PRO A 36 11.28 11.88 6.99
CA PRO A 36 11.94 12.88 7.82
C PRO A 36 12.21 14.16 7.03
N THR A 37 12.04 15.33 7.66
CA THR A 37 12.37 16.62 7.05
C THR A 37 13.85 16.69 6.69
N GLY A 38 14.15 17.01 5.43
CA GLY A 38 15.51 17.05 4.88
C GLY A 38 16.08 15.70 4.44
N GLY A 39 15.36 14.59 4.63
CA GLY A 39 15.76 13.25 4.21
C GLY A 39 14.86 12.68 3.11
N PRO A 40 15.10 11.45 2.63
CA PRO A 40 14.27 10.82 1.61
C PRO A 40 12.88 10.47 2.13
N THR A 41 11.92 10.26 1.23
CA THR A 41 10.66 9.58 1.58
C THR A 41 10.75 8.10 1.24
N THR A 42 10.38 7.25 2.19
CA THR A 42 10.20 5.82 1.98
C THR A 42 8.73 5.45 2.19
N VAL A 43 8.16 4.74 1.22
CA VAL A 43 6.80 4.21 1.25
C VAL A 43 6.85 2.69 1.23
N ASN A 44 6.22 2.06 2.22
CA ASN A 44 6.06 0.62 2.34
C ASN A 44 4.58 0.27 2.16
N ALA A 45 4.27 -0.55 1.16
CA ALA A 45 2.94 -1.06 0.89
C ALA A 45 2.91 -2.59 1.03
N GLU A 46 1.95 -3.07 1.81
CA GLU A 46 1.67 -4.50 1.95
C GLU A 46 0.27 -4.79 1.41
N LEU A 47 0.22 -5.70 0.46
CA LEU A 47 -1.03 -6.26 -0.04
C LEU A 47 -1.20 -7.62 0.61
N PRO A 48 -2.40 -8.00 1.07
CA PRO A 48 -2.65 -9.36 1.49
C PRO A 48 -2.50 -10.28 0.29
N TRP A 49 -1.64 -11.28 0.46
CA TRP A 49 -1.49 -12.34 -0.51
C TRP A 49 -2.51 -13.41 -0.13
N ARG A 50 -3.60 -13.51 -0.89
CA ARG A 50 -4.46 -14.69 -0.85
C ARG A 50 -4.55 -15.30 -2.22
N ASP A 51 -4.33 -16.61 -2.20
CA ASP A 51 -4.29 -17.53 -3.31
C ASP A 51 -5.47 -17.30 -4.26
N ARG A 52 -5.26 -17.50 -5.55
CA ARG A 52 -6.29 -17.36 -6.61
C ARG A 52 -7.43 -18.42 -6.49
N HIS A 53 -7.78 -18.88 -5.29
CA HIS A 53 -8.78 -19.91 -5.03
C HIS A 53 -10.21 -19.40 -4.84
N HIS A 54 -10.51 -18.11 -5.03
CA HIS A 54 -11.89 -17.61 -5.09
C HIS A 54 -12.58 -17.77 -6.46
N ARG A 55 -12.32 -18.86 -7.19
CA ARG A 55 -13.16 -19.26 -8.33
C ARG A 55 -13.19 -20.78 -8.55
N GLN A 56 -13.94 -21.49 -7.71
CA GLN A 56 -14.60 -22.79 -7.97
C GLN A 56 -15.35 -23.13 -6.67
N LYS A 57 -16.66 -23.44 -6.61
CA LYS A 57 -17.45 -24.31 -7.48
C LYS A 57 -18.93 -23.89 -7.41
N GLY A 58 -19.51 -23.51 -8.56
CA GLY A 58 -20.96 -23.55 -8.75
C GLY A 58 -21.33 -24.96 -9.23
N THR A 59 -22.16 -25.64 -8.46
CA THR A 59 -22.68 -26.99 -8.66
C THR A 59 -23.35 -27.16 -10.03
N PRO A 60 -23.16 -28.27 -10.77
CA PRO A 60 -23.95 -28.53 -11.97
C PRO A 60 -25.42 -28.79 -11.57
N ARG A 61 -26.36 -28.15 -12.27
CA ARG A 61 -27.77 -28.50 -12.26
C ARG A 61 -28.11 -29.29 -13.52
#